data_AF-A0A2N2L4U8-F1
#
_entry.id   AF-A0A2N2L4U8-F1
#
_cell.length_a   1.000
_cell.length_b   1.000
_cell.length_c   1.000
_cell.angle_alpha   90.00
_cell.angle_beta   90.00
_cell.angle_gamma   90.00
#
_symmetry.space_group_name_H-M   'P 1'
#
loop_
_entity.id
_entity.type
_entity.pdbx_description
1 polymer ?
#
loop_
_entity_poly.entity_id
_entity_poly.type
_entity_poly.pdbx_seq_one_letter_code
_entity_poly.pdbx_strand_id
1 'polypeptide(L)'
;MNWKQKKHYETLLSREQGFVKKIWGTCHTVCLAYPNHYRIGMANLGFQAVYKIFNESPSFLCERVFLSVSGDDAEFVAGAAETVSLESQKPVRDFDILAVSVSFENDYPSILKILER
;
A
#
# COMPACT_ATOMS: atom_id res chain seq x y z
N MET A 1 -3.06 -9.32 -14.12
CA MET A 1 -3.75 -8.97 -12.86
C MET A 1 -4.48 -10.21 -12.32
N ASN A 2 -4.14 -10.68 -11.12
CA ASN A 2 -4.76 -11.87 -10.52
C ASN A 2 -6.12 -11.51 -9.87
N TRP A 3 -7.23 -12.09 -10.34
CA TRP A 3 -8.57 -11.76 -9.85
C TRP A 3 -8.75 -12.05 -8.35
N LYS A 4 -8.05 -13.06 -7.83
CA LYS A 4 -8.09 -13.42 -6.40
C LYS A 4 -7.51 -12.31 -5.54
N GLN A 5 -6.39 -11.73 -5.97
CA GLN A 5 -5.71 -10.64 -5.27
C GLN A 5 -6.60 -9.39 -5.25
N LYS A 6 -7.24 -9.09 -6.38
CA LYS A 6 -8.20 -7.99 -6.48
C LYS A 6 -9.35 -8.13 -5.48
N LYS A 7 -9.99 -9.29 -5.46
CA LYS A 7 -11.10 -9.57 -4.54
C LYS A 7 -10.67 -9.55 -3.07
N HIS A 8 -9.45 -10.01 -2.78
CA HIS A 8 -8.88 -9.96 -1.43
C HIS A 8 -8.74 -8.51 -0.95
N TYR A 9 -8.14 -7.61 -1.74
CA TYR A 9 -7.98 -6.19 -1.37
C TYR A 9 -9.33 -5.47 -1.24
N GLU A 10 -10.28 -5.75 -2.14
CA GLU A 10 -11.64 -5.22 -2.04
C GLU A 10 -12.33 -5.69 -0.74
N THR A 11 -12.17 -6.95 -0.37
CA THR A 11 -12.72 -7.50 0.87
C THR A 11 -12.05 -6.86 2.10
N LEU A 12 -10.74 -6.63 2.06
CA LEU A 12 -9.99 -5.98 3.12
C LEU A 12 -10.49 -4.54 3.35
N LEU A 13 -10.53 -3.74 2.28
CA LEU A 13 -11.02 -2.35 2.32
C LEU A 13 -12.47 -2.23 2.75
N SER A 14 -13.34 -3.18 2.38
CA SER A 14 -14.75 -3.16 2.80
C SER A 14 -14.93 -3.26 4.32
N ARG A 15 -13.90 -3.74 5.03
CA ARG A 15 -13.87 -3.85 6.50
C ARG A 15 -13.19 -2.65 7.17
N GLU A 16 -12.57 -1.77 6.38
CA GLU A 16 -11.90 -0.57 6.86
C GLU A 16 -12.83 0.64 6.82
N GLN A 17 -12.60 1.60 7.71
CA GLN A 17 -13.24 2.91 7.68
C GLN A 17 -12.18 4.00 7.49
N GLY A 18 -12.52 5.05 6.76
CA GLY A 18 -11.65 6.22 6.61
C GLY A 18 -10.62 6.14 5.47
N PHE A 19 -10.66 5.10 4.62
CA PHE A 19 -9.90 5.13 3.37
C PHE A 19 -10.47 6.19 2.42
N VAL A 20 -9.59 6.81 1.64
CA VAL A 20 -9.93 7.88 0.70
C VAL A 20 -9.71 7.38 -0.73
N LYS A 21 -10.67 7.69 -1.62
CA LYS A 21 -10.53 7.51 -3.06
C LYS A 21 -10.76 8.84 -3.76
N LYS A 22 -9.78 9.29 -4.54
CA LYS A 22 -9.89 10.45 -5.44
C LYS A 22 -9.71 10.01 -6.89
N ILE A 23 -10.11 10.87 -7.82
CA ILE A 23 -9.93 10.62 -9.26
C ILE A 23 -8.45 10.79 -9.60
N TRP A 24 -7.83 9.74 -10.11
CA TRP A 24 -6.44 9.78 -10.59
C TRP A 24 -6.24 10.81 -11.70
N GLY A 25 -5.06 11.45 -11.73
CA GLY A 25 -4.70 12.47 -12.73
C GLY A 25 -5.17 13.90 -12.42
N THR A 26 -5.86 14.11 -11.30
CA THR A 26 -6.31 15.45 -10.86
C THR A 26 -5.45 16.05 -9.73
N CYS A 27 -4.58 15.24 -9.12
CA CYS A 27 -3.76 15.56 -7.96
C CYS A 27 -2.47 14.74 -7.98
N HIS A 28 -1.46 15.15 -7.20
CA HIS A 28 -0.21 14.41 -7.04
C HIS A 28 -0.46 13.11 -6.28
N THR A 29 0.06 12.02 -6.81
CA THR A 29 -0.18 10.67 -6.28
C THR A 29 0.97 10.24 -5.39
N VAL A 30 0.64 9.76 -4.19
CA VAL A 30 1.59 9.28 -3.19
C VAL A 30 1.30 7.82 -2.89
N CYS A 31 2.28 6.96 -3.10
CA CYS A 31 2.27 5.59 -2.61
C CYS A 31 2.93 5.57 -1.24
N LEU A 32 2.15 5.39 -0.18
CA LEU A 32 2.64 5.28 1.19
C LEU A 32 2.87 3.81 1.52
N ALA A 33 4.13 3.40 1.45
CA ALA A 33 4.58 2.03 1.67
C ALA A 33 4.87 1.75 3.14
N TYR A 34 4.31 0.65 3.64
CA TYR A 34 4.78 0.00 4.85
C TYR A 34 5.50 -1.30 4.45
N PRO A 35 6.82 -1.42 4.68
CA PRO A 35 7.67 -2.54 4.26
C PRO A 35 7.44 -3.83 5.07
N ASN A 36 6.19 -4.09 5.47
CA ASN A 36 5.78 -5.23 6.27
C ASN A 36 4.29 -5.57 6.00
N HIS A 37 3.75 -6.56 6.70
CA HIS A 37 2.37 -7.02 6.57
C HIS A 37 1.36 -5.91 6.90
N TYR A 38 0.21 -5.96 6.19
CA TYR A 38 -0.92 -5.06 6.40
C TYR A 38 -1.29 -4.87 7.88
N ARG A 39 -1.41 -5.97 8.64
CA ARG A 39 -1.80 -5.92 10.05
C ARG A 39 -0.85 -5.09 10.92
N ILE A 40 0.45 -5.17 10.65
CA ILE A 40 1.48 -4.43 11.40
C ILE A 40 1.43 -2.95 11.00
N GLY A 41 1.33 -2.65 9.70
CA GLY A 41 1.23 -1.26 9.25
C GLY A 41 -0.06 -0.56 9.71
N MET A 42 -1.18 -1.29 9.80
CA MET A 42 -2.42 -0.76 10.36
C MET A 42 -2.38 -0.54 11.88
N ALA A 43 -1.53 -1.28 12.59
CA ALA A 43 -1.28 -1.05 14.01
C ALA A 43 -0.35 0.15 14.27
N ASN A 44 0.21 0.77 13.22
CA ASN A 44 1.11 1.91 13.35
C ASN A 44 0.33 3.24 13.22
N LEU A 45 0.16 3.95 14.34
CA LEU A 45 -0.54 5.23 14.38
C LEU A 45 0.17 6.32 13.55
N GLY A 46 1.50 6.33 13.51
CA GLY A 46 2.27 7.28 12.71
C GLY A 46 2.01 7.10 11.20
N PHE A 47 1.93 5.85 10.75
CA PHE A 47 1.55 5.51 9.38
C PHE A 47 0.14 6.00 9.02
N GLN A 48 -0.84 5.75 9.91
CA GLN A 48 -2.22 6.25 9.73
C GLN A 48 -2.28 7.79 9.73
N ALA A 49 -1.50 8.44 10.59
CA ALA A 49 -1.45 9.91 10.67
C ALA A 49 -0.90 10.52 9.39
N VAL A 50 0.21 10.00 8.84
CA VAL A 50 0.78 10.48 7.58
C VAL A 50 -0.19 10.26 6.41
N TYR A 51 -0.84 9.09 6.35
CA TYR A 51 -1.89 8.81 5.36
C TYR A 51 -3.01 9.85 5.38
N LYS A 52 -3.49 10.19 6.59
CA LYS A 52 -4.52 11.21 6.80
C LYS A 52 -4.05 12.59 6.36
N ILE A 53 -2.84 13.01 6.76
CA ILE A 53 -2.28 14.33 6.43
C ILE A 53 -2.19 14.53 4.92
N PHE A 54 -1.69 13.53 4.18
CA PHE A 54 -1.66 13.63 2.72
C PHE A 54 -3.06 13.77 2.13
N ASN A 55 -4.02 12.95 2.58
CA ASN A 55 -5.35 12.93 2.00
C ASN A 55 -6.25 14.11 2.41
N GLU A 56 -5.96 14.79 3.52
CA GLU A 56 -6.59 16.06 3.91
C GLU A 56 -6.23 17.21 2.95
N SER A 57 -5.07 17.13 2.30
CA SER A 57 -4.70 18.09 1.26
C SER A 57 -5.46 17.80 -0.05
N PRO A 58 -6.09 18.80 -0.68
CA PRO A 58 -6.74 18.61 -1.98
C PRO A 58 -5.73 18.33 -3.11
N SER A 59 -4.47 18.71 -2.92
CA SER A 59 -3.41 18.55 -3.93
C SER A 59 -2.84 17.13 -4.03
N PHE A 60 -3.16 16.24 -3.07
CA PHE A 60 -2.60 14.89 -3.01
C PHE A 60 -3.67 13.81 -2.97
N LEU A 61 -3.38 12.68 -3.60
CA LEU A 61 -4.05 11.39 -3.41
C LEU A 61 -3.02 10.42 -2.85
N CYS A 62 -3.20 10.01 -1.59
CA CYS A 62 -2.34 9.01 -0.98
C CYS A 62 -3.06 7.67 -0.90
N GLU A 63 -2.41 6.66 -1.45
CA GLU A 63 -2.82 5.25 -1.36
C GLU A 63 -1.75 4.46 -0.60
N ARG A 64 -2.14 3.35 0.01
CA ARG A 64 -1.26 2.55 0.86
C ARG A 64 -0.76 1.33 0.11
N VAL A 65 0.46 0.91 0.40
CA VAL A 65 0.98 -0.37 -0.08
C VAL A 65 1.69 -1.11 1.04
N PHE A 66 1.55 -2.42 1.04
CA PHE A 66 2.09 -3.30 2.06
C PHE A 66 2.87 -4.43 1.40
N LEU A 67 3.95 -4.86 2.05
CA LEU A 67 4.68 -6.02 1.57
C LEU A 67 3.88 -7.29 1.91
N SER A 68 3.38 -7.97 0.89
CA SER A 68 2.87 -9.33 1.04
C SER A 68 4.06 -10.29 1.14
N VAL A 69 4.39 -10.71 2.36
CA VAL A 69 5.35 -11.81 2.59
C VAL A 69 4.56 -13.11 2.68
N SER A 70 5.14 -14.15 2.08
CA SER A 70 4.63 -15.50 1.79
C SER A 70 4.06 -16.33 2.96
N GLY A 71 3.88 -15.75 4.15
CA GLY A 71 3.64 -16.49 5.40
C GLY A 71 2.18 -16.64 5.83
N ASP A 72 1.33 -15.63 5.62
CA ASP A 72 -0.02 -15.64 6.21
C ASP A 72 -1.14 -16.03 5.23
N ASP A 73 -0.90 -15.94 3.93
CA ASP A 73 -1.80 -16.40 2.87
C ASP A 73 -0.99 -17.16 1.81
N ALA A 74 -0.70 -18.44 2.07
CA ALA A 74 -0.01 -19.34 1.14
C ALA A 74 -0.69 -19.48 -0.25
N GLU A 75 -1.85 -18.86 -0.45
CA GLU A 75 -2.55 -18.82 -1.75
C GLU A 75 -2.00 -17.78 -2.74
N PHE A 76 -1.17 -16.82 -2.31
CA PHE A 76 -0.55 -15.83 -3.20
C PHE A 76 0.89 -16.18 -3.59
N VAL A 77 1.26 -17.46 -3.49
CA VAL A 77 2.52 -18.01 -4.00
C VAL A 77 2.34 -18.43 -5.46
N ALA A 78 2.40 -17.48 -6.40
CA ALA A 78 2.72 -17.77 -7.79
C ALA A 78 3.03 -16.49 -8.60
N GLY A 79 4.32 -16.17 -8.69
CA GLY A 79 4.84 -15.27 -9.72
C GLY A 79 4.92 -13.79 -9.35
N ALA A 80 5.52 -13.02 -10.26
CA ALA A 80 5.78 -11.58 -10.24
C ALA A 80 4.50 -10.73 -10.12
N ALA A 81 3.75 -10.88 -9.03
CA ALA A 81 2.66 -10.00 -8.70
C ALA A 81 3.27 -8.64 -8.34
N GLU A 82 3.07 -7.67 -9.23
CA GLU A 82 3.47 -6.27 -9.03
C GLU A 82 2.99 -5.79 -7.66
N THR A 83 3.83 -5.02 -6.99
CA THR A 83 3.45 -4.35 -5.74
C THR A 83 2.42 -3.28 -6.12
N VAL A 84 1.16 -3.52 -5.74
CA VAL A 84 0.03 -2.63 -6.06
C VAL A 84 -0.57 -2.01 -4.82
N SER A 85 -1.09 -0.80 -4.96
CA SER A 85 -1.79 -0.11 -3.88
C SER A 85 -3.04 -0.85 -3.41
N LEU A 86 -3.40 -0.65 -2.15
CA LEU A 86 -4.56 -1.29 -1.55
C LEU A 86 -5.86 -0.74 -2.16
N GLU A 87 -6.00 0.59 -2.21
CA GLU A 87 -7.23 1.33 -2.58
C GLU A 87 -7.67 1.10 -4.02
N SER A 88 -6.75 1.31 -4.96
CA SER A 88 -7.05 1.30 -6.40
C SER A 88 -6.31 0.21 -7.16
N GLN A 89 -5.45 -0.57 -6.50
CA GLN A 89 -4.66 -1.64 -7.12
C GLN A 89 -3.81 -1.14 -8.28
N LYS A 90 -3.21 0.03 -8.06
CA LYS A 90 -2.29 0.69 -9.00
C LYS A 90 -0.85 0.25 -8.70
N PRO A 91 -0.05 -0.11 -9.71
CA PRO A 91 1.37 -0.39 -9.51
C PRO A 91 2.09 0.78 -8.85
N VAL A 92 3.05 0.51 -7.96
CA VAL A 92 3.85 1.54 -7.28
C VAL A 92 4.52 2.49 -8.28
N ARG A 93 4.98 1.96 -9.42
CA ARG A 93 5.60 2.73 -10.52
C ARG A 93 4.70 3.78 -11.19
N ASP A 94 3.38 3.70 -11.00
CA ASP A 94 2.44 4.67 -11.58
C ASP A 94 2.27 5.92 -10.69
N PHE A 95 2.80 5.92 -9.46
CA PHE A 95 2.69 7.04 -8.53
C PHE A 95 3.81 8.07 -8.72
N ASP A 96 3.50 9.35 -8.48
CA ASP A 96 4.48 10.44 -8.57
C ASP A 96 5.51 10.39 -7.43
N ILE A 97 5.09 9.94 -6.25
CA ILE A 97 5.89 9.90 -5.03
C ILE A 97 5.75 8.53 -4.37
N LEU A 98 6.88 7.91 -4.03
CA LEU A 98 6.94 6.78 -3.12
C LEU A 98 7.44 7.25 -1.74
N ALA A 99 6.60 7.14 -0.72
CA ALA A 99 6.94 7.43 0.67
C ALA A 99 7.01 6.12 1.45
N VAL A 100 8.09 5.88 2.19
CA VAL A 100 8.27 4.63 2.95
C VAL A 100 8.30 4.93 4.45
N SER A 101 7.42 4.28 5.21
CA SER A 101 7.42 4.35 6.67
C SER A 101 8.17 3.17 7.25
N VAL A 102 9.30 3.41 7.90
CA VAL A 102 10.15 2.37 8.47
C VAL A 102 10.10 2.44 9.99
N SER A 103 9.59 1.37 10.61
CA SER A 103 9.43 1.32 12.07
C SER A 103 10.52 0.50 12.76
N PHE A 104 11.11 -0.46 12.07
CA PHE A 104 12.15 -1.33 12.60
C PHE A 104 13.31 -1.47 11.61
N GLU A 105 14.52 -1.62 12.13
CA GLU A 105 15.73 -1.79 11.30
C GLU A 105 15.65 -3.03 10.40
N ASN A 106 14.99 -4.09 10.89
CA ASN A 106 14.79 -5.32 10.14
C ASN A 106 13.91 -5.13 8.89
N ASP A 107 13.20 -4.01 8.77
CA ASP A 107 12.37 -3.72 7.59
C ASP A 107 13.19 -3.11 6.43
N TYR A 108 14.44 -2.68 6.63
CA TYR A 108 15.24 -2.06 5.55
C TYR A 108 15.38 -2.93 4.30
N PRO A 109 15.67 -4.25 4.39
CA PRO A 109 15.76 -5.10 3.20
C PRO A 109 14.41 -5.27 2.49
N SER A 110 13.30 -5.14 3.21
CA SER A 110 11.95 -5.23 2.65
C SER A 110 11.61 -4.04 1.75
N ILE A 111 12.28 -2.91 1.91
CA ILE A 111 12.15 -1.74 1.02
C ILE A 111 12.63 -2.09 -0.39
N LEU A 112 13.77 -2.80 -0.50
CA LEU A 112 14.30 -3.22 -1.79
C LEU A 112 13.32 -4.14 -2.53
N LYS A 113 12.63 -5.02 -1.82
CA LYS A 113 11.60 -5.89 -2.39
C LYS A 113 10.40 -5.13 -2.97
N ILE A 114 10.10 -3.95 -2.42
CA ILE A 114 9.05 -3.05 -2.94
C ILE A 114 9.53 -2.34 -4.20
N LEU A 115 10.82 -2.00 -4.30
CA LEU A 115 11.41 -1.28 -5.43
C LEU A 115 11.76 -2.19 -6.63
N GLU A 116 12.09 -3.46 -6.38
CA GLU A 116 12.43 -4.42 -7.44
C GLU A 116 11.22 -4.89 -8.26
N ARG A 117 10.00 -4.55 -7.84
CA ARG A 117 8.74 -5.09 -8.38
C ARG A 117 7.77 -3.99 -8.78
#